data_AF-A0A367HHR9-F1
#
_entry.id   AF-A0A367HHR9-F1
#
_cell.length_a   1.000
_cell.length_b   1.000
_cell.length_c   1.000
_cell.angle_alpha   90.00
_cell.angle_beta   90.00
_cell.angle_gamma   90.00
#
_symmetry.space_group_name_H-M   'P 1'
#
loop_
_entity.id
_entity.type
_entity.pdbx_description
1 polymer ?
#
loop_
_entity_poly.entity_id
_entity_poly.type
_entity_poly.pdbx_seq_one_letter_code
_entity_poly.pdbx_strand_id
1 'polypeptide(L)'
;MAPFNGRKHGRTASRIAVAAIAAALVATTAGTAAADGVPSAKDAAGKAQQHVKPKAKDQQRSAPYASGFGGSAETFELMAVDSDGYLWNYPSNGQGGFGERWPNTYGWNSISEATQYDNDKDGRADGFYVKSLDGHLIYKNYDTGTRDLGAGWNTYNLVFTPGDLGGAPNDDLIARDKSGVLWLYTAKGDGSFTPPVKLGAGWGAMTKIAGRGDMNGDGKADIIAVDNSGTAWLYPGTGNWAAPFGNRVKLGGGWNTYNKLVGIGDLNNDGQADLIGRDTSGGLWFYAGTGTTNGAPFKDRVKVGTGWNGMRLMF
;
A
#
# COMPACT_ATOMS: atom_id res chain seq x y z
N MET A 1 16.11 -46.57 23.14
CA MET A 1 16.04 -45.18 23.64
C MET A 1 17.11 -44.37 22.92
N ALA A 2 16.71 -43.48 22.03
CA ALA A 2 17.59 -42.51 21.36
C ALA A 2 16.88 -41.15 21.43
N PRO A 3 17.51 -40.08 21.95
CA PRO A 3 16.84 -38.79 22.10
C PRO A 3 16.89 -38.00 20.79
N PHE A 4 15.73 -37.61 20.27
CA PHE A 4 15.62 -36.62 19.21
C PHE A 4 15.88 -35.24 19.79
N ASN A 5 16.94 -34.62 19.28
CA ASN A 5 17.46 -33.33 19.70
C ASN A 5 16.62 -32.21 19.06
N GLY A 6 15.92 -31.42 19.89
CA GLY A 6 15.10 -30.30 19.44
C GLY A 6 15.94 -29.13 18.95
N ARG A 7 15.87 -28.81 17.64
CA ARG A 7 16.30 -27.50 17.14
C ARG A 7 15.22 -26.47 17.43
N LYS A 8 15.40 -25.72 18.53
CA LYS A 8 14.76 -24.42 18.69
C LYS A 8 15.38 -23.46 17.68
N HIS A 9 14.68 -23.19 16.58
CA HIS A 9 15.01 -22.06 15.71
C HIS A 9 14.64 -20.76 16.44
N GLY A 10 15.56 -20.23 17.23
CA GLY A 10 15.51 -18.83 17.63
C GLY A 10 15.77 -17.98 16.39
N ARG A 11 14.70 -17.44 15.77
CA ARG A 11 14.83 -16.42 14.73
C ARG A 11 15.39 -15.16 15.37
N THR A 12 16.65 -14.87 15.10
CA THR A 12 17.32 -13.62 15.49
C THR A 12 16.58 -12.46 14.83
N ALA A 13 16.01 -11.56 15.65
CA ALA A 13 15.39 -10.34 15.15
C ALA A 13 16.45 -9.45 14.49
N SER A 14 16.47 -9.39 13.17
CA SER A 14 17.26 -8.42 12.44
C SER A 14 16.72 -7.03 12.75
N ARG A 15 17.56 -6.21 13.40
CA ARG A 15 17.30 -4.79 13.58
C ARG A 15 17.15 -4.17 12.20
N ILE A 16 15.98 -3.60 11.90
CA ILE A 16 15.73 -2.83 10.68
C ILE A 16 16.57 -1.55 10.78
N ALA A 17 17.81 -1.62 10.30
CA ALA A 17 18.62 -0.45 9.99
C ALA A 17 18.37 -0.11 8.52
N VAL A 18 17.49 0.86 8.27
CA VAL A 18 17.47 1.51 6.96
C VAL A 18 18.66 2.46 6.95
N ALA A 19 19.64 2.20 6.07
CA ALA A 19 20.57 3.25 5.68
C ALA A 19 19.73 4.40 5.12
N ALA A 20 19.87 5.59 5.69
CA ALA A 20 19.28 6.79 5.12
C ALA A 20 19.66 6.81 3.63
N ILE A 21 18.66 6.85 2.75
CA ILE A 21 18.89 7.03 1.32
C ILE A 21 19.39 8.47 1.16
N ALA A 22 20.71 8.65 1.27
CA ALA A 22 21.41 9.87 0.89
C ALA A 22 21.64 9.77 -0.62
N ALA A 23 20.68 10.25 -1.40
CA ALA A 23 20.87 10.45 -2.83
C ALA A 23 21.95 11.54 -3.04
N ALA A 24 23.09 11.18 -3.63
CA ALA A 24 24.09 12.14 -4.06
C ALA A 24 23.57 12.90 -5.30
N LEU A 25 23.40 14.21 -5.15
CA LEU A 25 22.82 15.13 -6.14
C LEU A 25 23.80 15.43 -7.28
N VAL A 26 23.43 15.18 -8.54
CA VAL A 26 23.95 15.95 -9.69
C VAL A 26 22.77 16.72 -10.28
N ALA A 27 22.79 18.04 -10.14
CA ALA A 27 21.70 18.92 -10.54
C ALA A 27 21.86 19.39 -11.98
N THR A 28 20.83 19.19 -12.80
CA THR A 28 20.52 20.02 -13.97
C THR A 28 19.05 20.41 -13.91
N THR A 29 18.77 21.72 -13.91
CA THR A 29 17.43 22.30 -13.68
C THR A 29 16.76 22.74 -14.97
N ALA A 30 15.47 22.44 -15.12
CA ALA A 30 14.49 23.29 -15.83
C ALA A 30 13.06 23.01 -15.33
N GLY A 31 12.28 24.06 -15.03
CA GLY A 31 10.88 24.04 -14.54
C GLY A 31 9.84 23.65 -15.60
N THR A 32 8.54 23.47 -15.33
CA THR A 32 7.60 24.30 -14.54
C THR A 32 6.31 23.55 -14.08
N ALA A 33 5.61 24.14 -13.10
CA ALA A 33 4.15 24.14 -12.76
C ALA A 33 3.45 22.99 -11.96
N ALA A 34 3.30 23.28 -10.65
CA ALA A 34 2.37 22.95 -9.55
C ALA A 34 1.12 22.02 -9.65
N ALA A 35 0.96 21.12 -8.66
CA ALA A 35 0.00 21.20 -7.54
C ALA A 35 0.29 20.11 -6.46
N ASP A 36 -0.05 20.43 -5.20
CA ASP A 36 -0.01 19.65 -3.95
C ASP A 36 1.36 19.27 -3.33
N GLY A 37 1.79 20.09 -2.36
CA GLY A 37 2.31 19.69 -1.04
C GLY A 37 3.55 18.81 -0.90
N VAL A 38 4.14 18.30 -1.98
CA VAL A 38 5.32 17.43 -1.92
C VAL A 38 6.58 18.31 -1.75
N PRO A 39 7.33 18.18 -0.64
CA PRO A 39 8.59 18.90 -0.46
C PRO A 39 9.57 18.56 -1.60
N SER A 40 10.38 19.51 -2.03
CA SER A 40 11.42 19.19 -3.01
C SER A 40 12.46 18.25 -2.38
N ALA A 41 13.17 17.46 -3.19
CA ALA A 41 14.23 16.57 -2.70
C ALA A 41 15.30 17.31 -1.85
N LYS A 42 15.47 18.63 -2.07
CA LYS A 42 16.38 19.49 -1.32
C LYS A 42 15.88 19.82 0.09
N ASP A 43 14.56 19.99 0.25
CA ASP A 43 13.95 20.31 1.56
C ASP A 43 13.96 19.10 2.51
N ALA A 44 13.95 17.88 1.95
CA ALA A 44 13.96 16.62 2.69
C ALA A 44 15.33 16.30 3.34
N ALA A 45 16.44 16.67 2.71
CA ALA A 45 17.80 16.35 3.19
C ALA A 45 18.18 17.13 4.45
N GLY A 46 17.77 18.40 4.56
CA GLY A 46 18.12 19.26 5.70
C GLY A 46 17.43 18.86 7.01
N LYS A 47 16.21 18.32 6.94
CA LYS A 47 15.45 17.90 8.14
C LYS A 47 15.96 16.61 8.75
N ALA A 48 16.75 15.81 8.03
CA ALA A 48 17.15 14.50 8.52
C ALA A 48 18.25 14.50 9.59
N GLN A 49 18.99 15.59 9.71
CA GLN A 49 20.09 15.69 10.65
C GLN A 49 19.68 16.20 12.04
N GLN A 50 18.42 16.60 12.27
CA GLN A 50 18.01 17.32 13.48
C GLN A 50 16.91 16.66 14.34
N HIS A 51 16.37 15.49 13.98
CA HIS A 51 15.18 14.97 14.65
C HIS A 51 15.45 14.09 15.88
N VAL A 52 14.79 14.41 17.00
CA VAL A 52 14.85 13.67 18.28
C VAL A 52 13.81 12.55 18.30
N LYS A 53 14.24 11.30 18.52
CA LYS A 53 13.39 10.10 18.57
C LYS A 53 12.19 10.26 19.53
N PRO A 54 10.94 9.99 19.12
CA PRO A 54 9.79 9.95 20.02
C PRO A 54 9.97 8.91 21.12
N LYS A 55 9.51 9.20 22.35
CA LYS A 55 9.55 8.24 23.47
C LYS A 55 8.59 7.07 23.20
N ALA A 56 9.13 5.85 23.09
CA ALA A 56 8.34 4.63 23.09
C ALA A 56 7.86 4.33 24.52
N LYS A 57 6.57 4.10 24.72
CA LYS A 57 6.05 3.38 25.89
C LYS A 57 6.06 1.87 25.57
N ASP A 58 6.15 1.04 26.59
CA ASP A 58 6.52 -0.38 26.48
C ASP A 58 5.77 -1.13 25.36
N GLN A 59 6.57 -1.81 24.54
CA GLN A 59 6.16 -2.50 23.32
C GLN A 59 5.27 -3.70 23.64
N GLN A 60 3.96 -3.56 23.50
CA GLN A 60 3.10 -4.73 23.36
C GLN A 60 3.16 -5.17 21.90
N ARG A 61 4.06 -6.12 21.62
CA ARG A 61 4.11 -6.82 20.33
C ARG A 61 2.74 -7.42 20.05
N SER A 62 2.20 -7.18 18.86
CA SER A 62 1.05 -7.89 18.32
C SER A 62 1.23 -9.38 18.60
N ALA A 63 0.23 -10.00 19.23
CA ALA A 63 0.20 -11.45 19.42
C ALA A 63 0.41 -12.14 18.06
N PRO A 64 1.01 -13.34 18.01
CA PRO A 64 1.17 -14.07 16.76
C PRO A 64 -0.20 -14.23 16.08
N TYR A 65 -0.40 -13.53 14.96
CA TYR A 65 -1.55 -13.75 14.08
C TYR A 65 -1.54 -15.22 13.66
N ALA A 66 -2.64 -15.92 13.90
CA ALA A 66 -2.77 -17.35 13.59
C ALA A 66 -2.47 -17.56 12.10
N SER A 67 -1.42 -18.34 11.82
CA SER A 67 -1.10 -18.76 10.47
C SER A 67 -2.07 -19.85 10.08
N GLY A 68 -2.78 -19.63 8.98
CA GLY A 68 -3.51 -20.70 8.30
C GLY A 68 -4.94 -20.32 7.96
N PHE A 69 -5.13 -19.60 6.86
CA PHE A 69 -6.36 -19.68 6.08
C PHE A 69 -6.00 -19.54 4.60
N GLY A 70 -5.87 -20.67 3.90
CA GLY A 70 -5.89 -20.64 2.44
C GLY A 70 -7.26 -20.10 2.00
N GLY A 71 -7.27 -18.95 1.33
CA GLY A 71 -8.49 -18.28 0.85
C GLY A 71 -8.98 -17.08 1.67
N SER A 72 -8.25 -16.61 2.69
CA SER A 72 -8.54 -15.35 3.38
C SER A 72 -7.78 -14.18 2.77
N ALA A 73 -8.37 -12.98 2.77
CA ALA A 73 -7.66 -11.75 2.44
C ALA A 73 -6.45 -11.53 3.39
N GLU A 74 -5.41 -10.86 2.86
CA GLU A 74 -4.13 -10.60 3.54
C GLU A 74 -4.32 -9.70 4.76
N THR A 75 -3.61 -9.93 5.88
CA THR A 75 -3.72 -9.10 7.09
C THR A 75 -2.52 -8.16 7.23
N PHE A 76 -2.61 -6.96 6.66
CA PHE A 76 -1.50 -6.00 6.73
C PHE A 76 -1.72 -4.94 7.82
N GLU A 77 -0.63 -4.50 8.42
CA GLU A 77 -0.66 -3.31 9.27
C GLU A 77 -0.77 -2.06 8.39
N LEU A 78 -1.54 -1.06 8.83
CA LEU A 78 -1.54 0.23 8.14
C LEU A 78 -0.23 0.96 8.47
N MET A 79 0.48 1.38 7.44
CA MET A 79 1.67 2.21 7.58
C MET A 79 1.33 3.64 7.18
N ALA A 80 1.86 4.62 7.91
CA ALA A 80 1.70 6.02 7.55
C ALA A 80 2.97 6.83 7.80
N VAL A 81 3.25 7.77 6.89
CA VAL A 81 4.36 8.71 7.03
C VAL A 81 3.78 10.06 7.41
N ASP A 82 4.22 10.62 8.52
CA ASP A 82 3.81 11.96 8.93
C ASP A 82 4.49 13.08 8.11
N SER A 83 4.10 14.33 8.36
CA SER A 83 4.66 15.50 7.70
C SER A 83 6.15 15.74 7.99
N ASP A 84 6.68 15.15 9.06
CA ASP A 84 8.09 15.27 9.43
C ASP A 84 8.94 14.17 8.80
N GLY A 85 8.33 13.11 8.28
CA GLY A 85 9.01 12.00 7.62
C GLY A 85 9.27 10.80 8.53
N TYR A 86 8.57 10.71 9.66
CA TYR A 86 8.53 9.48 10.45
C TYR A 86 7.51 8.52 9.86
N LEU A 87 7.95 7.27 9.72
CA LEU A 87 7.06 6.14 9.48
C LEU A 87 6.51 5.63 10.81
N TRP A 88 5.20 5.44 10.85
CA TRP A 88 4.44 4.86 11.95
C TRP A 88 3.76 3.58 11.46
N ASN A 89 3.77 2.55 12.30
CA ASN A 89 2.93 1.36 12.09
C ASN A 89 1.69 1.47 12.96
N TYR A 90 0.55 1.12 12.40
CA TYR A 90 -0.75 1.06 13.04
C TYR A 90 -1.22 -0.40 12.99
N PRO A 91 -1.02 -1.17 14.07
CA PRO A 91 -1.45 -2.57 14.10
C PRO A 91 -2.96 -2.66 13.93
N SER A 92 -3.43 -3.69 13.24
CA SER A 92 -4.84 -4.08 13.29
C SER A 92 -5.26 -4.38 14.73
N ASN A 93 -6.46 -3.97 15.11
CA ASN A 93 -7.10 -4.43 16.34
C ASN A 93 -7.98 -5.68 16.13
N GLY A 94 -8.04 -6.20 14.90
CA GLY A 94 -8.86 -7.35 14.51
C GLY A 94 -10.36 -7.07 14.53
N GLN A 95 -10.76 -5.79 14.51
CA GLN A 95 -12.16 -5.34 14.55
C GLN A 95 -12.41 -4.21 13.53
N GLY A 96 -11.53 -4.04 12.55
CA GLY A 96 -11.62 -2.98 11.53
C GLY A 96 -11.00 -1.64 11.94
N GLY A 97 -10.33 -1.58 13.09
CA GLY A 97 -9.62 -0.39 13.57
C GLY A 97 -8.16 -0.68 13.86
N PHE A 98 -7.52 0.27 14.56
CA PHE A 98 -6.10 0.19 14.84
C PHE A 98 -5.82 0.24 16.34
N GLY A 99 -4.83 -0.53 16.78
CA GLY A 99 -4.28 -0.45 18.13
C GLY A 99 -3.37 0.76 18.33
N GLU A 100 -2.65 0.79 19.45
CA GLU A 100 -1.66 1.84 19.71
C GLU A 100 -0.55 1.77 18.65
N ARG A 101 -0.36 2.89 17.92
CA ARG A 101 0.71 3.01 16.93
C ARG A 101 2.08 2.99 17.58
N TRP A 102 3.11 2.54 16.86
CA TRP A 102 4.50 2.69 17.29
C TRP A 102 5.39 3.29 16.19
N PRO A 103 6.44 4.04 16.58
CA PRO A 103 7.37 4.59 15.62
C PRO A 103 8.17 3.46 14.96
N ASN A 104 8.36 3.55 13.65
CA ASN A 104 9.20 2.63 12.89
C ASN A 104 10.60 3.24 12.72
N THR A 105 10.76 4.09 11.71
CA THR A 105 12.03 4.75 11.40
C THR A 105 11.77 6.13 10.78
N TYR A 106 12.79 6.97 10.87
CA TYR A 106 12.81 8.28 10.24
C TYR A 106 13.43 8.24 8.85
N GLY A 107 13.23 9.29 8.05
CA GLY A 107 13.89 9.48 6.76
C GLY A 107 12.99 9.21 5.55
N TRP A 108 11.68 9.20 5.75
CA TRP A 108 10.70 8.92 4.69
C TRP A 108 10.27 10.16 3.90
N ASN A 109 10.98 11.28 4.06
CA ASN A 109 10.70 12.55 3.37
C ASN A 109 10.99 12.53 1.86
N SER A 110 11.87 11.64 1.42
CA SER A 110 12.31 11.53 0.03
C SER A 110 11.44 10.59 -0.81
N ILE A 111 10.23 10.23 -0.34
CA ILE A 111 9.34 9.31 -1.04
C ILE A 111 7.99 9.96 -1.40
N SER A 112 7.47 9.59 -2.57
CA SER A 112 6.15 9.99 -3.07
C SER A 112 5.06 8.97 -2.78
N GLU A 113 5.38 7.67 -2.88
CA GLU A 113 4.41 6.59 -2.76
C GLU A 113 5.09 5.36 -2.16
N ALA A 114 4.29 4.53 -1.50
CA ALA A 114 4.70 3.22 -1.03
C ALA A 114 3.50 2.27 -1.04
N THR A 115 3.77 0.98 -1.15
CA THR A 115 2.76 -0.07 -1.12
C THR A 115 3.41 -1.36 -0.62
N GLN A 116 2.76 -2.05 0.31
CA GLN A 116 3.23 -3.34 0.84
C GLN A 116 2.98 -4.46 -0.17
N TYR A 117 3.60 -5.63 -0.08
CA TYR A 117 3.28 -6.78 -0.95
C TYR A 117 3.44 -8.10 -0.19
N ASP A 118 2.71 -9.12 -0.62
CA ASP A 118 2.83 -10.52 -0.14
C ASP A 118 3.04 -11.44 -1.36
N ASN A 119 4.28 -11.91 -1.55
CA ASN A 119 4.66 -12.76 -2.67
C ASN A 119 4.62 -14.26 -2.32
N ASP A 120 4.71 -14.62 -1.04
CA ASP A 120 4.68 -16.02 -0.60
C ASP A 120 3.29 -16.51 -0.17
N LYS A 121 2.31 -15.60 -0.11
CA LYS A 121 0.89 -15.82 0.19
C LYS A 121 0.67 -16.39 1.59
N ASP A 122 1.52 -16.00 2.54
CA ASP A 122 1.33 -16.33 3.96
C ASP A 122 0.33 -15.39 4.68
N GLY A 123 -0.17 -14.36 3.98
CA GLY A 123 -1.11 -13.38 4.49
C GLY A 123 -0.44 -12.21 5.21
N ARG A 124 0.88 -12.07 5.11
CA ARG A 124 1.66 -10.99 5.71
C ARG A 124 2.51 -10.31 4.65
N ALA A 125 2.80 -9.04 4.89
CA ALA A 125 3.69 -8.31 4.00
C ALA A 125 5.10 -8.89 4.06
N ASP A 126 5.64 -9.24 2.90
CA ASP A 126 7.05 -9.61 2.69
C ASP A 126 7.96 -8.38 2.56
N GLY A 127 7.35 -7.22 2.34
CA GLY A 127 8.05 -5.97 2.18
C GLY A 127 7.18 -4.89 1.56
N PHE A 128 7.83 -3.96 0.86
CA PHE A 128 7.14 -2.89 0.15
C PHE A 128 7.92 -2.39 -1.06
N TYR A 129 7.18 -1.88 -2.04
CA TYR A 129 7.69 -1.01 -3.09
C TYR A 129 7.60 0.45 -2.64
N VAL A 130 8.63 1.23 -2.92
CA VAL A 130 8.71 2.66 -2.60
C VAL A 130 9.11 3.45 -3.83
N LYS A 131 8.30 4.43 -4.20
CA LYS A 131 8.63 5.39 -5.26
C LYS A 131 9.24 6.64 -4.63
N SER A 132 10.53 6.85 -4.86
CA SER A 132 11.25 8.04 -4.40
C SER A 132 10.88 9.30 -5.19
N LEU A 133 11.16 10.47 -4.63
CA LEU A 133 10.90 11.77 -5.27
C LEU A 133 11.79 12.04 -6.48
N ASP A 134 13.01 11.49 -6.50
CA ASP A 134 13.90 11.51 -7.67
C ASP A 134 13.50 10.50 -8.75
N GLY A 135 12.45 9.70 -8.51
CA GLY A 135 11.80 8.88 -9.53
C GLY A 135 12.40 7.49 -9.68
N HIS A 136 13.06 6.98 -8.64
CA HIS A 136 13.43 5.58 -8.54
C HIS A 136 12.28 4.76 -7.95
N LEU A 137 12.18 3.50 -8.35
CA LEU A 137 11.39 2.50 -7.62
C LEU A 137 12.33 1.61 -6.84
N ILE A 138 12.05 1.48 -5.56
CA ILE A 138 12.86 0.70 -4.63
C ILE A 138 12.02 -0.50 -4.19
N TYR A 139 12.56 -1.69 -4.36
CA TYR A 139 12.03 -2.92 -3.80
C TYR A 139 12.70 -3.17 -2.45
N LYS A 140 11.92 -3.20 -1.38
CA LYS A 140 12.40 -3.62 -0.08
C LYS A 140 11.73 -4.92 0.30
N ASN A 141 12.54 -5.90 0.68
CA ASN A 141 12.12 -7.19 1.18
C ASN A 141 12.66 -7.37 2.60
N TYR A 142 11.85 -7.91 3.49
CA TYR A 142 12.19 -8.02 4.90
C TYR A 142 13.31 -9.03 5.17
N ASP A 143 13.47 -10.04 4.30
CA ASP A 143 14.48 -11.07 4.47
C ASP A 143 15.74 -10.83 3.63
N THR A 144 15.58 -10.34 2.40
CA THR A 144 16.67 -10.21 1.42
C THR A 144 17.21 -8.79 1.27
N GLY A 145 16.58 -7.81 1.90
CA GLY A 145 17.03 -6.42 1.95
C GLY A 145 16.48 -5.54 0.82
N THR A 146 17.23 -4.49 0.47
CA THR A 146 16.76 -3.43 -0.43
C THR A 146 17.45 -3.51 -1.79
N ARG A 147 16.67 -3.33 -2.86
CA ARG A 147 17.14 -3.22 -4.23
C ARG A 147 16.54 -1.99 -4.91
N ASP A 148 17.39 -1.18 -5.53
CA ASP A 148 16.95 -0.12 -6.43
C ASP A 148 16.64 -0.72 -7.81
N LEU A 149 15.42 -0.51 -8.30
CA LEU A 149 14.95 -1.00 -9.59
C LEU A 149 15.16 0.02 -10.72
N GLY A 150 15.75 1.17 -10.39
CA GLY A 150 16.14 2.21 -11.33
C GLY A 150 15.17 3.39 -11.40
N ALA A 151 15.61 4.43 -12.10
CA ALA A 151 14.92 5.69 -12.31
C ALA A 151 13.77 5.59 -13.34
N GLY A 152 13.07 6.71 -13.58
CA GLY A 152 12.02 6.84 -14.61
C GLY A 152 10.59 6.70 -14.10
N TRP A 153 10.41 6.30 -12.84
CA TRP A 153 9.09 6.13 -12.22
C TRP A 153 8.35 7.45 -11.98
N ASN A 154 9.02 8.60 -12.12
CA ASN A 154 8.37 9.91 -12.12
C ASN A 154 7.46 10.17 -13.33
N THR A 155 7.39 9.25 -14.30
CA THR A 155 6.31 9.23 -15.30
C THR A 155 4.95 8.89 -14.67
N TYR A 156 4.94 8.18 -13.54
CA TYR A 156 3.75 7.73 -12.82
C TYR A 156 3.34 8.69 -11.70
N ASN A 157 2.03 8.90 -11.56
CA ASN A 157 1.39 9.69 -10.50
C ASN A 157 0.55 8.83 -9.55
N LEU A 158 0.59 7.52 -9.72
CA LEU A 158 0.03 6.51 -8.84
C LEU A 158 0.78 5.20 -9.08
N VAL A 159 1.25 4.57 -8.02
CA VAL A 159 1.79 3.22 -7.99
C VAL A 159 1.27 2.53 -6.72
N PHE A 160 0.65 1.37 -6.86
CA PHE A 160 0.26 0.51 -5.74
C PHE A 160 0.15 -0.94 -6.22
N THR A 161 0.17 -1.90 -5.29
CA THR A 161 -0.17 -3.29 -5.63
C THR A 161 -1.65 -3.58 -5.34
N PRO A 162 -2.38 -4.18 -6.29
CA PRO A 162 -3.74 -4.65 -6.06
C PRO A 162 -3.78 -6.05 -5.42
N GLY A 163 -2.66 -6.75 -5.29
CA GLY A 163 -2.61 -8.21 -5.13
C GLY A 163 -2.14 -8.91 -6.41
N ASP A 164 -2.42 -10.22 -6.54
CA ASP A 164 -2.29 -10.97 -7.80
C ASP A 164 -3.44 -10.63 -8.76
N LEU A 165 -3.18 -9.72 -9.71
CA LEU A 165 -4.15 -9.35 -10.75
C LEU A 165 -3.89 -10.08 -12.08
N GLY A 166 -2.63 -10.45 -12.33
CA GLY A 166 -2.12 -11.03 -13.55
C GLY A 166 -2.27 -12.55 -13.66
N GLY A 167 -2.59 -13.23 -12.55
CA GLY A 167 -2.77 -14.67 -12.42
C GLY A 167 -1.53 -15.45 -11.99
N ALA A 168 -0.47 -14.75 -11.60
CA ALA A 168 0.77 -15.34 -11.11
C ALA A 168 0.86 -15.11 -9.59
N PRO A 169 1.42 -16.03 -8.80
CA PRO A 169 1.26 -16.02 -7.34
C PRO A 169 1.88 -14.82 -6.61
N ASN A 170 2.58 -13.92 -7.30
CA ASN A 170 3.20 -12.75 -6.68
C ASN A 170 2.28 -11.53 -6.78
N ASP A 171 2.42 -10.60 -5.84
CA ASP A 171 1.73 -9.33 -5.88
C ASP A 171 2.24 -8.43 -7.01
N ASP A 172 1.33 -8.05 -7.92
CA ASP A 172 1.64 -7.21 -9.07
C ASP A 172 1.69 -5.72 -8.69
N LEU A 173 2.14 -4.86 -9.60
CA LEU A 173 1.97 -3.41 -9.48
C LEU A 173 1.03 -2.87 -10.56
N ILE A 174 0.14 -1.97 -10.15
CA ILE A 174 -0.55 -1.04 -11.03
C ILE A 174 0.16 0.31 -10.96
N ALA A 175 0.37 0.91 -12.13
CA ALA A 175 0.86 2.26 -12.23
C ALA A 175 -0.02 3.09 -13.18
N ARG A 176 -0.34 4.32 -12.79
CA ARG A 176 -1.01 5.29 -13.67
C ARG A 176 -0.03 6.38 -14.05
N ASP A 177 0.15 6.59 -15.35
CA ASP A 177 1.01 7.67 -15.83
C ASP A 177 0.33 9.03 -15.78
N LYS A 178 1.12 10.09 -15.90
CA LYS A 178 0.64 11.48 -15.90
C LYS A 178 -0.30 11.82 -17.05
N SER A 179 -0.36 11.00 -18.10
CA SER A 179 -1.33 11.13 -19.19
C SER A 179 -2.65 10.39 -18.92
N GLY A 180 -2.74 9.69 -17.79
CA GLY A 180 -3.93 8.94 -17.39
C GLY A 180 -4.05 7.58 -18.08
N VAL A 181 -2.94 6.98 -18.53
CA VAL A 181 -2.89 5.59 -18.96
C VAL A 181 -2.55 4.70 -17.75
N LEU A 182 -3.26 3.59 -17.62
CA LEU A 182 -3.00 2.57 -16.61
C LEU A 182 -2.12 1.46 -17.19
N TRP A 183 -1.18 1.00 -16.38
CA TRP A 183 -0.18 -0.01 -16.72
C TRP A 183 -0.17 -1.09 -15.65
N LEU A 184 -0.05 -2.35 -16.07
CA LEU A 184 0.17 -3.51 -15.21
C LEU A 184 1.63 -3.95 -15.32
N TYR A 185 2.25 -4.15 -14.16
CA TYR A 185 3.59 -4.69 -14.01
C TYR A 185 3.47 -6.02 -13.27
N THR A 186 3.54 -7.14 -13.98
CA THR A 186 3.40 -8.43 -13.30
C THR A 186 4.69 -8.83 -12.62
N ALA A 187 4.60 -9.22 -11.35
CA ALA A 187 5.78 -9.47 -10.51
C ALA A 187 6.36 -10.87 -10.71
N LYS A 188 7.69 -10.96 -10.65
CA LYS A 188 8.42 -12.24 -10.67
C LYS A 188 8.80 -12.77 -9.29
N GLY A 189 8.47 -12.03 -8.22
CA GLY A 189 8.78 -12.40 -6.83
C GLY A 189 10.19 -12.00 -6.34
N ASP A 190 11.08 -11.59 -7.24
CA ASP A 190 12.46 -11.19 -6.94
C ASP A 190 12.69 -9.66 -6.97
N GLY A 191 11.58 -8.91 -6.91
CA GLY A 191 11.56 -7.46 -7.10
C GLY A 191 11.66 -7.00 -8.55
N SER A 192 11.70 -7.90 -9.54
CA SER A 192 11.61 -7.55 -10.95
C SER A 192 10.22 -7.84 -11.54
N PHE A 193 9.96 -7.26 -12.71
CA PHE A 193 8.69 -7.40 -13.42
C PHE A 193 8.88 -8.01 -14.82
N THR A 194 7.80 -8.51 -15.39
CA THR A 194 7.70 -8.71 -16.84
C THR A 194 7.61 -7.35 -17.56
N PRO A 195 7.75 -7.31 -18.90
CA PRO A 195 7.46 -6.08 -19.64
C PRO A 195 6.05 -5.56 -19.32
N PRO A 196 5.88 -4.25 -19.02
CA PRO A 196 4.61 -3.73 -18.58
C PRO A 196 3.54 -3.79 -19.67
N VAL A 197 2.32 -4.10 -19.26
CA VAL A 197 1.14 -4.20 -20.13
C VAL A 197 0.33 -2.92 -20.03
N LYS A 198 0.03 -2.29 -21.17
CA LYS A 198 -0.86 -1.13 -21.23
C LYS A 198 -2.31 -1.57 -21.06
N LEU A 199 -2.94 -1.18 -19.96
CA LEU A 199 -4.34 -1.51 -19.69
C LEU A 199 -5.32 -0.54 -20.36
N GLY A 200 -4.87 0.66 -20.72
CA GLY A 200 -5.64 1.62 -21.51
C GLY A 200 -5.55 3.05 -21.00
N ALA A 201 -6.03 3.99 -21.80
CA ALA A 201 -6.13 5.41 -21.46
C ALA A 201 -7.44 5.71 -20.68
N GLY A 202 -7.61 6.97 -20.25
CA GLY A 202 -8.86 7.45 -19.63
C GLY A 202 -8.91 7.33 -18.11
N TRP A 203 -7.91 6.70 -17.48
CA TRP A 203 -7.79 6.58 -16.02
C TRP A 203 -7.43 7.90 -15.34
N GLY A 204 -7.09 8.94 -16.10
CA GLY A 204 -7.01 10.32 -15.62
C GLY A 204 -8.37 10.88 -15.16
N ALA A 205 -9.49 10.27 -15.55
CA ALA A 205 -10.83 10.63 -15.05
C ALA A 205 -11.11 10.10 -13.63
N MET A 206 -10.24 9.23 -13.09
CA MET A 206 -10.35 8.68 -11.74
C MET A 206 -9.56 9.55 -10.76
N THR A 207 -10.19 10.12 -9.76
CA THR A 207 -9.49 10.89 -8.71
C THR A 207 -8.76 10.00 -7.72
N LYS A 208 -9.23 8.76 -7.53
CA LYS A 208 -8.70 7.78 -6.59
C LYS A 208 -8.77 6.41 -7.19
N ILE A 209 -7.73 5.62 -6.93
CA ILE A 209 -7.69 4.20 -7.26
C ILE A 209 -6.99 3.54 -6.08
N ALA A 210 -7.57 2.46 -5.59
CA ALA A 210 -7.03 1.63 -4.53
C ALA A 210 -7.48 0.19 -4.76
N GLY A 211 -6.76 -0.76 -4.20
CA GLY A 211 -7.08 -2.17 -4.30
C GLY A 211 -6.09 -2.95 -3.46
N ARG A 212 -6.57 -4.06 -2.90
CA ARG A 212 -5.78 -5.13 -2.29
C ARG A 212 -6.71 -6.31 -2.06
N GLY A 213 -6.42 -7.42 -2.72
CA GLY A 213 -7.17 -8.66 -2.54
C GLY A 213 -8.58 -8.62 -3.13
N ASP A 214 -9.36 -9.62 -2.77
CA ASP A 214 -10.68 -9.90 -3.32
C ASP A 214 -11.79 -9.14 -2.59
N MET A 215 -12.37 -8.14 -3.27
CA MET A 215 -13.43 -7.31 -2.71
C MET A 215 -14.82 -7.84 -3.07
N ASN A 216 -14.91 -8.77 -4.02
CA ASN A 216 -16.16 -9.26 -4.58
C ASN A 216 -16.44 -10.73 -4.24
N GLY A 217 -15.53 -11.43 -3.59
CA GLY A 217 -15.67 -12.82 -3.16
C GLY A 217 -15.45 -13.87 -4.26
N ASP A 218 -14.86 -13.51 -5.41
CA ASP A 218 -14.57 -14.46 -6.51
C ASP A 218 -13.17 -15.07 -6.47
N GLY A 219 -12.38 -14.74 -5.45
CA GLY A 219 -11.03 -15.22 -5.20
C GLY A 219 -9.94 -14.47 -5.96
N LYS A 220 -10.22 -13.31 -6.56
CA LYS A 220 -9.25 -12.56 -7.37
C LYS A 220 -9.06 -11.14 -6.88
N ALA A 221 -7.87 -10.58 -7.09
CA ALA A 221 -7.57 -9.21 -6.72
C ALA A 221 -8.43 -8.20 -7.48
N ASP A 222 -9.09 -7.32 -6.75
CA ASP A 222 -9.94 -6.25 -7.29
C ASP A 222 -9.34 -4.87 -7.06
N ILE A 223 -9.85 -3.89 -7.81
CA ILE A 223 -9.62 -2.46 -7.49
C ILE A 223 -10.93 -1.69 -7.41
N ILE A 224 -10.94 -0.64 -6.59
CA ILE A 224 -11.94 0.41 -6.58
C ILE A 224 -11.35 1.67 -7.21
N ALA A 225 -12.14 2.35 -8.05
CA ALA A 225 -11.80 3.68 -8.54
C ALA A 225 -12.95 4.66 -8.35
N VAL A 226 -12.62 5.90 -8.03
CA VAL A 226 -13.59 6.99 -7.86
C VAL A 226 -13.40 8.00 -8.97
N ASP A 227 -14.42 8.24 -9.78
CA ASP A 227 -14.36 9.22 -10.86
C ASP A 227 -14.49 10.67 -10.37
N ASN A 228 -14.28 11.62 -11.28
CA ASN A 228 -14.39 13.06 -11.00
C ASN A 228 -15.80 13.50 -10.54
N SER A 229 -16.85 12.71 -10.79
CA SER A 229 -18.20 12.98 -10.27
C SER A 229 -18.39 12.50 -8.83
N GLY A 230 -17.40 11.83 -8.25
CA GLY A 230 -17.49 11.19 -6.94
C GLY A 230 -18.24 9.86 -6.97
N THR A 231 -18.42 9.26 -8.16
CA THR A 231 -18.97 7.90 -8.28
C THR A 231 -17.85 6.88 -8.08
N ALA A 232 -18.05 5.94 -7.18
CA ALA A 232 -17.17 4.79 -7.04
C ALA A 232 -17.60 3.64 -7.95
N TRP A 233 -16.59 2.92 -8.43
CA TRP A 233 -16.69 1.78 -9.31
C TRP A 233 -15.78 0.68 -8.79
N LEU A 234 -16.31 -0.53 -8.66
CA LEU A 234 -15.52 -1.74 -8.49
C LEU A 234 -15.08 -2.23 -9.88
N TYR A 235 -13.83 -2.62 -10.01
CA TYR A 235 -13.26 -3.26 -11.19
C TYR A 235 -12.85 -4.68 -10.81
N PRO A 236 -13.73 -5.67 -11.09
CA PRO A 236 -13.45 -7.07 -10.79
C PRO A 236 -12.18 -7.56 -11.50
N GLY A 237 -11.28 -8.17 -10.76
CA GLY A 237 -10.10 -8.84 -11.30
C GLY A 237 -10.47 -10.09 -12.08
N THR A 238 -9.68 -10.42 -13.09
CA THR A 238 -9.85 -11.69 -13.82
C THR A 238 -8.81 -12.73 -13.48
N GLY A 239 -7.69 -12.33 -12.88
CA GLY A 239 -6.50 -13.18 -12.70
C GLY A 239 -5.80 -13.47 -14.03
N ASN A 240 -5.93 -12.56 -15.01
CA ASN A 240 -5.33 -12.72 -16.33
C ASN A 240 -4.74 -11.38 -16.80
N TRP A 241 -3.42 -11.29 -16.83
CA TRP A 241 -2.69 -10.10 -17.24
C TRP A 241 -3.08 -9.54 -18.63
N ALA A 242 -3.59 -10.39 -19.53
CA ALA A 242 -4.00 -9.97 -20.87
C ALA A 242 -5.39 -9.30 -20.89
N ALA A 243 -6.21 -9.55 -19.87
CA ALA A 243 -7.54 -8.98 -19.71
C ALA A 243 -7.86 -8.79 -18.21
N PRO A 244 -7.10 -7.95 -17.48
CA PRO A 244 -7.04 -8.01 -16.01
C PRO A 244 -8.33 -7.60 -15.31
N PHE A 245 -9.23 -6.89 -15.99
CA PHE A 245 -10.50 -6.46 -15.42
C PHE A 245 -11.70 -6.98 -16.20
N GLY A 246 -12.72 -7.40 -15.47
CA GLY A 246 -14.05 -7.67 -15.98
C GLY A 246 -14.90 -6.40 -16.14
N ASN A 247 -16.22 -6.60 -16.26
CA ASN A 247 -17.17 -5.49 -16.30
C ASN A 247 -17.19 -4.78 -14.95
N ARG A 248 -16.94 -3.48 -14.94
CA ARG A 248 -17.01 -2.67 -13.72
C ARG A 248 -18.43 -2.59 -13.15
N VAL A 249 -18.53 -2.50 -11.83
CA VAL A 249 -19.79 -2.38 -11.09
C VAL A 249 -19.89 -1.00 -10.46
N LYS A 250 -21.03 -0.31 -10.62
CA LYS A 250 -21.25 1.01 -10.01
C LYS A 250 -21.62 0.86 -8.54
N LEU A 251 -20.85 1.46 -7.65
CA LEU A 251 -21.08 1.42 -6.20
C LEU A 251 -21.88 2.63 -5.68
N GLY A 252 -22.01 3.69 -6.50
CA GLY A 252 -22.77 4.89 -6.17
C GLY A 252 -21.92 6.14 -5.98
N GLY A 253 -22.58 7.27 -5.71
CA GLY A 253 -21.95 8.59 -5.54
C GLY A 253 -21.48 8.88 -4.10
N GLY A 254 -20.92 10.08 -3.88
CA GLY A 254 -20.54 10.57 -2.55
C GLY A 254 -19.13 10.22 -2.10
N TRP A 255 -18.34 9.53 -2.93
CA TRP A 255 -16.98 9.11 -2.60
C TRP A 255 -15.94 10.23 -2.74
N ASN A 256 -16.35 11.39 -3.26
CA ASN A 256 -15.56 12.63 -3.23
C ASN A 256 -15.34 13.18 -1.80
N THR A 257 -16.06 12.67 -0.80
CA THR A 257 -15.79 12.95 0.63
C THR A 257 -14.38 12.54 1.04
N TYR A 258 -13.79 11.54 0.36
CA TYR A 258 -12.45 11.05 0.65
C TYR A 258 -11.40 11.85 -0.12
N ASN A 259 -10.22 12.05 0.49
CA ASN A 259 -9.00 12.51 -0.18
C ASN A 259 -7.97 11.38 -0.40
N LYS A 260 -8.12 10.24 0.29
CA LYS A 260 -7.29 9.03 0.11
C LYS A 260 -8.13 7.78 0.33
N LEU A 261 -7.87 6.75 -0.47
CA LEU A 261 -8.33 5.38 -0.26
C LEU A 261 -7.09 4.48 -0.15
N VAL A 262 -7.17 3.43 0.67
CA VAL A 262 -6.13 2.41 0.86
C VAL A 262 -6.82 1.04 0.96
N GLY A 263 -6.45 0.12 0.08
CA GLY A 263 -6.76 -1.30 0.26
C GLY A 263 -5.77 -1.89 1.24
N ILE A 264 -6.26 -2.43 2.35
CA ILE A 264 -5.42 -2.90 3.47
C ILE A 264 -5.46 -4.42 3.63
N GLY A 265 -6.32 -5.10 2.86
CA GLY A 265 -6.64 -6.51 3.08
C GLY A 265 -7.65 -6.65 4.23
N ASP A 266 -7.59 -7.73 4.99
CA ASP A 266 -8.50 -8.05 6.10
C ASP A 266 -8.07 -7.35 7.39
N LEU A 267 -8.81 -6.32 7.81
CA LEU A 267 -8.54 -5.54 9.02
C LEU A 267 -9.39 -5.99 10.21
N ASN A 268 -10.49 -6.72 9.98
CA ASN A 268 -11.38 -7.19 11.04
C ASN A 268 -11.30 -8.70 11.30
N ASN A 269 -10.35 -9.38 10.65
CA ASN A 269 -10.13 -10.83 10.72
C ASN A 269 -11.37 -11.66 10.31
N ASP A 270 -12.21 -11.16 9.39
CA ASP A 270 -13.37 -11.88 8.86
C ASP A 270 -13.11 -12.62 7.54
N GLY A 271 -11.86 -12.57 7.06
CA GLY A 271 -11.35 -13.20 5.86
C GLY A 271 -11.63 -12.41 4.58
N GLN A 272 -12.27 -11.24 4.65
CA GLN A 272 -12.64 -10.44 3.49
C GLN A 272 -11.74 -9.23 3.31
N ALA A 273 -11.55 -8.78 2.06
CA ALA A 273 -10.80 -7.57 1.82
C ALA A 273 -11.58 -6.33 2.27
N ASP A 274 -10.93 -5.51 3.10
CA ASP A 274 -11.46 -4.26 3.63
C ASP A 274 -10.85 -3.04 2.93
N LEU A 275 -11.52 -1.89 3.13
CA LEU A 275 -11.08 -0.60 2.60
C LEU A 275 -11.03 0.46 3.71
N ILE A 276 -9.96 1.26 3.66
CA ILE A 276 -9.82 2.46 4.48
C ILE A 276 -9.95 3.71 3.62
N GLY A 277 -10.81 4.63 4.05
CA GLY A 277 -10.97 5.96 3.45
C GLY A 277 -10.61 7.06 4.44
N ARG A 278 -9.74 8.00 4.02
CA ARG A 278 -9.51 9.25 4.75
C ARG A 278 -10.34 10.36 4.15
N ASP A 279 -11.20 10.98 4.94
CA ASP A 279 -11.98 12.15 4.53
C ASP A 279 -11.12 13.43 4.52
N THR A 280 -11.63 14.48 3.87
CA THR A 280 -10.94 15.78 3.79
C THR A 280 -10.76 16.47 5.15
N SER A 281 -11.55 16.10 6.16
CA SER A 281 -11.45 16.59 7.54
C SER A 281 -10.46 15.78 8.39
N GLY A 282 -9.82 14.76 7.83
CA GLY A 282 -8.87 13.88 8.52
C GLY A 282 -9.55 12.80 9.36
N GLY A 283 -10.84 12.53 9.15
CA GLY A 283 -11.52 11.34 9.66
C GLY A 283 -11.08 10.10 8.90
N LEU A 284 -10.87 9.01 9.62
CA LEU A 284 -10.58 7.69 9.04
C LEU A 284 -11.84 6.83 9.11
N TRP A 285 -12.19 6.22 7.99
CA TRP A 285 -13.40 5.43 7.81
C TRP A 285 -13.02 4.04 7.34
N PHE A 286 -13.57 3.05 8.02
CA PHE A 286 -13.45 1.64 7.73
C PHE A 286 -14.68 1.14 6.98
N TYR A 287 -14.44 0.39 5.92
CA TYR A 287 -15.44 -0.34 5.16
C TYR A 287 -15.12 -1.83 5.27
N ALA A 288 -15.94 -2.56 6.02
CA ALA A 288 -15.84 -4.00 6.11
C ALA A 288 -16.26 -4.64 4.78
N GLY A 289 -15.47 -5.57 4.29
CA GLY A 289 -15.81 -6.44 3.17
C GLY A 289 -17.08 -7.23 3.43
N THR A 290 -17.82 -7.54 2.37
CA THR A 290 -18.98 -8.44 2.45
C THR A 290 -18.64 -9.87 2.00
N GLY A 291 -17.60 -10.03 1.17
CA GLY A 291 -17.29 -11.29 0.51
C GLY A 291 -18.37 -11.76 -0.47
N THR A 292 -19.14 -10.83 -1.03
CA THR A 292 -20.28 -11.17 -1.90
C THR A 292 -20.10 -10.68 -3.34
N THR A 293 -20.47 -11.55 -4.28
CA THR A 293 -20.39 -11.29 -5.73
C THR A 293 -21.57 -10.50 -6.28
N ASN A 294 -22.46 -10.01 -5.41
CA ASN A 294 -23.70 -9.34 -5.80
C ASN A 294 -23.51 -7.84 -6.15
N GLY A 295 -22.27 -7.36 -6.20
CA GLY A 295 -21.95 -5.96 -6.50
C GLY A 295 -22.02 -5.00 -5.30
N ALA A 296 -22.19 -5.51 -4.08
CA ALA A 296 -22.11 -4.74 -2.84
C ALA A 296 -20.87 -5.16 -2.02
N PRO A 297 -19.65 -4.72 -2.40
CA PRO A 297 -18.40 -5.21 -1.82
C PRO A 297 -18.21 -4.82 -0.35
N PHE A 298 -18.92 -3.80 0.15
CA PHE A 298 -18.72 -3.25 1.50
C PHE A 298 -20.01 -3.08 2.30
N LYS A 299 -19.90 -3.25 3.62
CA LYS A 299 -20.89 -2.82 4.62
C LYS A 299 -20.86 -1.29 4.79
N ASP A 300 -21.79 -0.77 5.59
CA ASP A 300 -21.78 0.63 5.97
C ASP A 300 -20.47 1.03 6.67
N ARG A 301 -19.97 2.22 6.34
CA ARG A 301 -18.71 2.72 6.88
C ARG A 301 -18.79 3.00 8.38
N VAL A 302 -17.71 2.73 9.09
CA VAL A 302 -17.53 3.08 10.51
C VAL A 302 -16.37 4.05 10.65
N LYS A 303 -16.53 5.11 11.45
CA LYS A 303 -15.40 6.02 11.75
C LYS A 303 -14.47 5.36 12.76
N VAL A 304 -13.21 5.19 12.38
CA VAL A 304 -12.19 4.47 13.18
C VAL A 304 -11.01 5.37 13.57
N GLY A 305 -11.03 6.65 13.19
CA GLY A 305 -10.00 7.59 13.60
C GLY A 305 -10.27 9.04 13.23
N THR A 306 -9.43 9.93 13.76
CA THR A 306 -9.43 11.38 13.52
C THR A 306 -8.00 11.91 13.47
N GLY A 307 -7.78 13.09 12.89
CA GLY A 307 -6.46 13.73 12.84
C GLY A 307 -5.52 13.18 11.75
N TRP A 308 -6.03 12.35 10.84
CA TRP A 308 -5.23 11.70 9.80
C TRP A 308 -4.74 12.64 8.69
N ASN A 309 -5.15 13.92 8.72
CA ASN A 309 -4.55 14.96 7.87
C ASN A 309 -3.10 15.28 8.26
N GLY A 310 -2.65 14.90 9.47
CA GLY A 310 -1.24 14.96 9.85
C GLY A 310 -0.35 13.91 9.16
N MET A 311 -0.95 12.91 8.51
CA MET A 311 -0.23 11.90 7.74
C MET A 311 -0.11 12.33 6.28
N ARG A 312 1.11 12.40 5.76
CA ARG A 312 1.37 12.68 4.34
C ARG A 312 1.07 11.47 3.47
N LEU A 313 1.50 10.27 3.90
CA LEU A 313 1.28 9.01 3.19
C LEU A 313 0.57 8.00 4.09
N MET A 314 -0.22 7.12 3.47
CA MET A 314 -0.88 5.97 4.08
C MET A 314 -0.89 4.83 3.05
N PHE A 315 -0.50 3.62 3.48
CA PHE A 315 -0.32 2.43 2.62
C PHE A 315 -0.18 1.14 3.44
#